data_AF-A0A1V5XG93-F1
#
_entry.id   AF-A0A1V5XG93-F1
#
_cell.length_a   1.000
_cell.length_b   1.000
_cell.length_c   1.000
_cell.angle_alpha   90.00
_cell.angle_beta   90.00
_cell.angle_gamma   90.00
#
_symmetry.space_group_name_H-M   'P 1'
#
loop_
_entity.id
_entity.type
_entity.pdbx_description
1 polymer ?
#
loop_
_entity_poly.entity_id
_entity_poly.type
_entity_poly.pdbx_seq_one_letter_code
_entity_poly.pdbx_strand_id
1 'polypeptide(L)'
;MAYRPFATIALLSLVFGCSSESAPSSVGKEAGSDAALDAVEEPNASDDGHGDTSVTNDSNTEADVSDEPIVDGGQEAKDDADAGEEPTWPGPPWFGCTPHDKPATATLVTAFDHENQYFNPQDKRTIDAVVNFPQGAWERIDLIVELTCPEDGDCDNWDRFANLMLVDNAGTANEEVLELERYITPFNIGLCIRTDVTRLAPRLTGTKTLRSFIDTWVGPNEPIHGHGWRTTVQFVFHPGTPSSTTVPSSVVSLWPFETIDVGDPQRPVAEQAGTRTVLIPAGTKRAELRVVATGHGQGNRFNCAEFCRLEHEFTVNGTAFSFDPWRDDCSKNPIGPKQAGTWKFSRAGWCPGAYTMPTIIDITGAVQPGQEATITYDSMSPIHGEYENTCRPDAGDANNKCVGCAFDNSAGNCDFNGGSHTPPHHRLTTQLLLYP
;
A
#
# COMPACT_ATOMS: atom_id res chain seq x y z
N MET A 1 50.70 30.18 -24.11
CA MET A 1 52.16 29.96 -24.13
C MET A 1 52.56 29.13 -22.93
N ALA A 2 53.62 28.32 -23.03
CA ALA A 2 54.13 27.52 -21.91
C ALA A 2 55.13 28.32 -21.05
N TYR A 3 55.36 27.90 -19.80
CA TYR A 3 56.65 27.39 -19.29
C TYR A 3 56.62 27.11 -17.76
N ARG A 4 57.21 25.98 -17.34
CA ARG A 4 57.80 25.73 -16.00
C ARG A 4 59.32 25.56 -16.20
N PRO A 5 60.19 25.91 -15.24
CA PRO A 5 60.77 24.95 -14.26
C PRO A 5 60.87 25.58 -12.85
N PHE A 6 61.50 25.06 -11.79
CA PHE A 6 62.33 23.86 -11.48
C PHE A 6 61.61 22.98 -10.41
N ALA A 7 62.10 21.91 -9.75
CA ALA A 7 63.39 21.40 -9.20
C ALA A 7 63.93 22.15 -7.96
N THR A 8 64.57 21.50 -6.97
CA THR A 8 65.00 20.08 -6.79
C THR A 8 64.57 19.61 -5.36
N ILE A 9 64.94 18.51 -4.69
CA ILE A 9 66.06 17.52 -4.69
C ILE A 9 65.46 16.09 -4.57
N ALA A 10 66.23 15.02 -4.81
CA ALA A 10 65.85 13.61 -4.60
C ALA A 10 66.85 12.85 -3.69
N LEU A 11 66.42 11.70 -3.13
CA LEU A 11 67.33 10.62 -2.74
C LEU A 11 66.64 9.25 -2.95
N LEU A 12 67.42 8.20 -3.23
CA LEU A 12 66.95 6.88 -3.66
C LEU A 12 67.68 5.78 -2.90
N SER A 13 66.95 4.75 -2.43
CA SER A 13 67.51 3.44 -2.05
C SER A 13 66.46 2.35 -2.22
N LEU A 14 66.76 1.31 -3.00
CA LEU A 14 65.99 0.06 -3.07
C LEU A 14 66.73 -1.05 -2.31
N VAL A 15 65.98 -1.91 -1.62
CA VAL A 15 66.29 -3.36 -1.50
C VAL A 15 64.97 -4.14 -1.60
N PHE A 16 65.02 -5.33 -2.21
CA PHE A 16 63.86 -6.21 -2.42
C PHE A 16 63.43 -6.94 -1.14
N GLY A 17 62.14 -7.33 -1.09
CA GLY A 17 61.62 -8.34 -0.17
C GLY A 17 60.21 -8.75 -0.56
N CYS A 18 60.03 -9.93 -1.17
CA CYS A 18 58.71 -10.50 -1.41
C CYS A 18 58.26 -11.33 -0.21
N SER A 19 57.05 -11.10 0.27
CA SER A 19 56.21 -12.15 0.86
C SER A 19 54.74 -11.83 0.57
N SER A 20 53.92 -12.86 0.49
CA SER A 20 52.48 -12.77 0.22
C SER A 20 51.68 -12.80 1.51
N GLU A 21 50.75 -11.87 1.70
CA GLU A 21 49.61 -12.06 2.60
C GLU A 21 48.43 -11.18 2.14
N SER A 22 47.21 -11.69 2.32
CA SER A 22 45.99 -11.15 1.71
C SER A 22 45.26 -10.18 2.63
N ALA A 23 45.01 -8.95 2.16
CA ALA A 23 44.13 -8.01 2.85
C ALA A 23 42.65 -8.39 2.66
N PRO A 24 41.83 -8.49 3.74
CA PRO A 24 40.40 -8.75 3.63
C PRO A 24 39.63 -7.48 3.23
N SER A 25 38.77 -7.58 2.21
CA SER A 25 37.90 -6.49 1.76
C SER A 25 36.57 -6.50 2.52
N SER A 26 36.43 -5.67 3.54
CA SER A 26 35.16 -5.46 4.25
C SER A 26 34.24 -4.49 3.47
N VAL A 27 33.56 -4.99 2.44
CA VAL A 27 32.39 -4.31 1.86
C VAL A 27 31.18 -4.67 2.72
N GLY A 28 30.52 -3.68 3.30
CA GLY A 28 29.28 -3.90 4.03
C GLY A 28 28.17 -4.35 3.08
N LYS A 29 27.44 -5.40 3.44
CA LYS A 29 26.14 -5.69 2.85
C LYS A 29 25.09 -4.89 3.61
N GLU A 30 24.40 -3.99 2.92
CA GLU A 30 23.09 -3.51 3.37
C GLU A 30 22.07 -4.65 3.17
N ALA A 31 21.11 -4.76 4.08
CA ALA A 31 20.15 -5.86 4.09
C ALA A 31 18.87 -5.48 3.31
N GLY A 32 18.81 -5.88 2.04
CA GLY A 32 17.54 -6.06 1.34
C GLY A 32 17.06 -7.49 1.59
N SER A 33 16.00 -7.69 2.38
CA SER A 33 15.54 -9.02 2.77
C SER A 33 14.05 -9.09 3.15
N ASP A 34 13.17 -8.56 2.31
CA ASP A 34 11.80 -9.09 2.20
C ASP A 34 11.89 -10.30 1.25
N ALA A 35 12.07 -11.50 1.82
CA ALA A 35 12.33 -12.70 1.04
C ALA A 35 11.02 -13.37 0.60
N ALA A 36 11.01 -13.85 -0.64
CA ALA A 36 10.03 -14.80 -1.14
C ALA A 36 10.29 -16.21 -0.59
N LEU A 37 9.50 -17.19 -1.07
CA LEU A 37 9.51 -18.63 -0.73
C LEU A 37 8.74 -18.97 0.57
N ASP A 38 8.05 -20.10 0.69
CA ASP A 38 7.78 -21.18 -0.28
C ASP A 38 6.40 -21.82 0.00
N ALA A 39 5.83 -22.54 -0.97
CA ALA A 39 4.51 -23.17 -0.80
C ALA A 39 4.59 -24.42 0.09
N VAL A 40 3.89 -24.41 1.23
CA VAL A 40 3.76 -25.58 2.12
C VAL A 40 2.74 -26.57 1.55
N GLU A 41 3.16 -27.82 1.32
CA GLU A 41 2.27 -28.92 0.90
C GLU A 41 1.16 -29.19 1.93
N GLU A 42 -0.08 -29.39 1.46
CA GLU A 42 -1.18 -29.83 2.33
C GLU A 42 -1.04 -31.31 2.71
N PRO A 43 -1.12 -31.67 4.01
CA PRO A 43 -1.15 -33.07 4.42
C PRO A 43 -2.51 -33.71 4.11
N ASN A 44 -2.50 -34.76 3.29
CA ASN A 44 -3.69 -35.54 2.91
C ASN A 44 -4.56 -35.94 4.13
N ALA A 45 -5.80 -35.44 4.18
CA ALA A 45 -6.84 -36.00 5.03
C ALA A 45 -7.49 -37.21 4.34
N SER A 46 -7.26 -38.41 4.88
CA SER A 46 -7.84 -39.66 4.37
C SER A 46 -9.30 -39.85 4.78
N ASP A 47 -10.07 -40.48 3.90
CA ASP A 47 -11.43 -40.99 4.13
C ASP A 47 -11.50 -41.96 5.32
N ASP A 48 -12.57 -41.86 6.12
CA ASP A 48 -12.99 -42.86 7.12
C ASP A 48 -14.48 -42.63 7.49
N GLY A 49 -15.40 -42.97 6.57
CA GLY A 49 -16.84 -42.71 6.73
C GLY A 49 -17.65 -43.80 7.46
N HIS A 50 -18.48 -43.37 8.44
CA HIS A 50 -19.65 -44.07 9.04
C HIS A 50 -20.68 -42.98 9.42
N GLY A 51 -22.00 -43.19 9.46
CA GLY A 51 -22.86 -44.33 9.11
C GLY A 51 -24.32 -43.98 9.43
N ASP A 52 -25.28 -44.34 8.57
CA ASP A 52 -26.69 -43.90 8.65
C ASP A 52 -27.47 -44.47 9.86
N THR A 53 -28.41 -43.69 10.41
CA THR A 53 -29.76 -44.20 10.77
C THR A 53 -30.76 -43.07 11.06
N SER A 54 -31.87 -43.04 10.30
CA SER A 54 -33.06 -42.21 10.57
C SER A 54 -34.10 -42.92 11.45
N VAL A 55 -34.77 -42.21 12.37
CA VAL A 55 -36.03 -42.65 12.99
C VAL A 55 -37.00 -41.46 13.14
N THR A 56 -38.27 -41.68 12.77
CA THR A 56 -39.37 -40.71 12.80
C THR A 56 -40.22 -40.81 14.07
N ASN A 57 -40.90 -39.72 14.47
CA ASN A 57 -42.32 -39.78 14.87
C ASN A 57 -42.96 -38.39 15.01
N ASP A 58 -44.22 -38.28 14.58
CA ASP A 58 -45.11 -37.12 14.75
C ASP A 58 -45.87 -37.15 16.09
N SER A 59 -46.50 -36.03 16.49
CA SER A 59 -47.99 -35.89 16.52
C SER A 59 -48.52 -34.72 17.40
N ASN A 60 -49.73 -34.26 17.05
CA ASN A 60 -50.64 -33.30 17.73
C ASN A 60 -50.20 -31.82 17.68
N THR A 61 -50.89 -30.88 16.99
CA THR A 61 -52.29 -30.35 17.11
C THR A 61 -52.53 -29.55 18.41
N GLU A 62 -53.23 -28.40 18.44
CA GLU A 62 -54.44 -27.93 17.72
C GLU A 62 -54.46 -26.40 17.42
N ALA A 63 -55.35 -25.93 16.54
CA ALA A 63 -56.32 -24.85 16.87
C ALA A 63 -55.86 -23.35 16.84
N ASP A 64 -55.63 -22.65 15.72
CA ASP A 64 -56.58 -21.83 14.90
C ASP A 64 -57.63 -20.93 15.62
N VAL A 65 -57.48 -19.59 15.51
CA VAL A 65 -58.52 -18.52 15.56
C VAL A 65 -58.01 -17.28 14.79
N SER A 66 -58.90 -16.55 14.08
CA SER A 66 -58.60 -15.35 13.27
C SER A 66 -59.02 -14.01 13.92
N ASP A 67 -58.47 -12.88 13.42
CA ASP A 67 -59.17 -11.66 12.95
C ASP A 67 -58.28 -10.38 12.99
N GLU A 68 -58.42 -9.49 11.99
CA GLU A 68 -57.76 -8.17 11.87
C GLU A 68 -58.75 -7.01 12.22
N PRO A 69 -58.50 -5.71 11.90
CA PRO A 69 -57.26 -4.92 11.76
C PRO A 69 -57.29 -3.60 12.58
N ILE A 70 -56.14 -2.93 12.76
CA ILE A 70 -56.06 -1.47 13.06
C ILE A 70 -54.94 -0.84 12.18
N VAL A 71 -55.10 0.42 11.77
CA VAL A 71 -54.34 1.10 10.71
C VAL A 71 -53.72 2.42 11.20
N ASP A 72 -52.67 2.85 10.48
CA ASP A 72 -52.11 4.22 10.37
C ASP A 72 -50.97 4.62 11.33
N GLY A 73 -50.09 5.51 10.83
CA GLY A 73 -48.84 5.94 11.47
C GLY A 73 -47.61 5.93 10.55
N GLY A 74 -47.77 6.16 9.24
CA GLY A 74 -46.68 6.04 8.27
C GLY A 74 -45.73 7.24 8.18
N GLN A 75 -44.48 6.98 7.77
CA GLN A 75 -43.67 7.95 7.06
C GLN A 75 -42.66 7.24 6.14
N GLU A 76 -42.97 7.20 4.84
CA GLU A 76 -42.07 6.70 3.80
C GLU A 76 -40.89 7.66 3.65
N ALA A 77 -39.67 7.17 3.83
CA ALA A 77 -38.50 7.82 3.26
C ALA A 77 -38.58 7.65 1.73
N LYS A 78 -38.35 8.73 0.98
CA LYS A 78 -38.36 8.66 -0.48
C LYS A 78 -37.00 8.20 -0.95
N ASP A 79 -36.96 7.00 -1.53
CA ASP A 79 -35.89 6.60 -2.42
C ASP A 79 -35.99 7.43 -3.71
N ASP A 80 -35.23 8.53 -3.78
CA ASP A 80 -35.05 9.28 -5.03
C ASP A 80 -34.24 8.41 -6.00
N ALA A 81 -34.94 7.68 -6.85
CA ALA A 81 -34.38 6.75 -7.82
C ALA A 81 -33.60 7.48 -8.92
N ASP A 82 -32.27 7.51 -8.80
CA ASP A 82 -31.39 7.99 -9.86
C ASP A 82 -31.30 6.99 -11.03
N ALA A 83 -30.98 7.50 -12.21
CA ALA A 83 -31.30 6.87 -13.49
C ALA A 83 -30.24 5.88 -13.98
N GLY A 84 -30.31 4.64 -13.47
CA GLY A 84 -29.88 3.46 -14.21
C GLY A 84 -28.39 3.38 -14.55
N GLU A 85 -27.51 3.50 -13.54
CA GLU A 85 -26.16 2.99 -13.68
C GLU A 85 -26.18 1.46 -13.87
N GLU A 86 -25.45 0.94 -14.86
CA GLU A 86 -25.13 -0.48 -14.87
C GLU A 86 -24.27 -0.82 -13.64
N PRO A 87 -24.45 -1.98 -13.00
CA PRO A 87 -23.66 -2.35 -11.82
C PRO A 87 -22.18 -2.44 -12.20
N THR A 88 -21.42 -1.41 -11.83
CA THR A 88 -19.99 -1.29 -12.15
C THR A 88 -19.27 -2.52 -11.60
N TRP A 89 -18.83 -3.41 -12.48
CA TRP A 89 -18.22 -4.67 -12.09
C TRP A 89 -16.72 -4.69 -12.43
N PRO A 90 -15.84 -4.92 -11.44
CA PRO A 90 -16.09 -4.98 -10.01
C PRO A 90 -15.94 -3.60 -9.33
N GLY A 91 -17.00 -3.13 -8.67
CA GLY A 91 -17.06 -1.83 -7.99
C GLY A 91 -16.25 -1.78 -6.68
N PRO A 92 -16.54 -0.83 -5.78
CA PRO A 92 -15.87 -0.74 -4.49
C PRO A 92 -15.98 -2.07 -3.71
N PRO A 93 -14.90 -2.58 -3.08
CA PRO A 93 -13.55 -2.00 -2.93
C PRO A 93 -12.50 -2.52 -3.94
N TRP A 94 -12.93 -3.07 -5.09
CA TRP A 94 -12.05 -3.77 -6.05
C TRP A 94 -11.67 -2.91 -7.26
N PHE A 95 -12.59 -2.05 -7.71
CA PHE A 95 -12.34 -1.03 -8.73
C PHE A 95 -11.70 -1.55 -10.03
N GLY A 96 -12.14 -2.69 -10.54
CA GLY A 96 -11.53 -3.30 -11.72
C GLY A 96 -11.96 -2.63 -13.03
N CYS A 97 -11.09 -2.67 -14.04
CA CYS A 97 -11.31 -2.00 -15.32
C CYS A 97 -12.48 -2.58 -16.14
N THR A 98 -13.15 -1.71 -16.91
CA THR A 98 -14.25 -2.03 -17.83
C THR A 98 -14.00 -1.47 -19.25
N PRO A 99 -14.66 -2.01 -20.30
CA PRO A 99 -14.60 -1.44 -21.65
C PRO A 99 -15.15 0.00 -21.77
N HIS A 100 -15.89 0.49 -20.78
CA HIS A 100 -16.53 1.80 -20.78
C HIS A 100 -15.72 2.89 -20.06
N ASP A 101 -14.59 2.52 -19.46
CA ASP A 101 -13.74 3.40 -18.65
C ASP A 101 -13.10 4.56 -19.42
N LYS A 102 -13.00 4.45 -20.75
CA LYS A 102 -12.28 5.38 -21.63
C LYS A 102 -13.27 5.99 -22.65
N PRO A 103 -14.28 6.76 -22.23
CA PRO A 103 -15.31 7.29 -23.11
C PRO A 103 -14.74 8.31 -24.11
N ALA A 104 -15.31 8.39 -25.31
CA ALA A 104 -14.83 9.24 -26.40
C ALA A 104 -14.91 10.76 -26.14
N THR A 105 -15.51 11.18 -25.02
CA THR A 105 -15.56 12.56 -24.52
C THR A 105 -14.40 12.90 -23.58
N ALA A 106 -13.72 11.91 -22.99
CA ALA A 106 -12.66 12.14 -22.03
C ALA A 106 -11.33 12.50 -22.71
N THR A 107 -10.51 13.31 -22.02
CA THR A 107 -9.11 13.52 -22.41
C THR A 107 -8.26 12.43 -21.78
N LEU A 108 -7.59 11.62 -22.59
CA LEU A 108 -6.70 10.54 -22.14
C LEU A 108 -5.26 11.03 -22.04
N VAL A 109 -4.57 10.65 -20.97
CA VAL A 109 -3.13 10.92 -20.78
C VAL A 109 -2.44 9.62 -20.38
N THR A 110 -1.56 9.09 -21.24
CA THR A 110 -0.78 7.89 -20.97
C THR A 110 0.57 8.27 -20.39
N ALA A 111 0.95 7.67 -19.25
CA ALA A 111 2.26 7.84 -18.62
C ALA A 111 3.21 6.68 -18.99
N PHE A 112 2.69 5.45 -18.96
CA PHE A 112 3.40 4.23 -19.34
C PHE A 112 2.49 3.38 -20.24
N ASP A 113 3.07 2.66 -21.20
CA ASP A 113 2.35 1.77 -22.13
C ASP A 113 3.16 0.47 -22.27
N HIS A 114 2.72 -0.59 -21.57
CA HIS A 114 3.36 -1.90 -21.49
C HIS A 114 4.86 -1.87 -21.08
N GLU A 115 5.26 -0.88 -20.26
CA GLU A 115 6.64 -0.70 -19.83
C GLU A 115 7.08 -1.78 -18.83
N ASN A 116 8.22 -2.40 -19.08
CA ASN A 116 8.68 -3.57 -18.32
C ASN A 116 9.19 -3.17 -16.93
N GLN A 117 8.64 -3.79 -15.88
CA GLN A 117 9.10 -3.71 -14.49
C GLN A 117 9.53 -5.09 -13.99
N TYR A 118 10.79 -5.19 -13.56
CA TYR A 118 11.45 -6.43 -13.12
C TYR A 118 12.74 -6.10 -12.35
N PHE A 119 13.30 -7.06 -11.62
CA PHE A 119 14.62 -6.92 -11.00
C PHE A 119 15.71 -7.76 -11.70
N ASN A 120 16.80 -7.10 -12.05
CA ASN A 120 18.06 -7.69 -12.50
C ASN A 120 19.17 -6.62 -12.36
N PRO A 121 20.41 -6.79 -12.88
CA PRO A 121 21.46 -5.76 -12.78
C PRO A 121 21.17 -4.39 -13.43
N GLN A 122 20.08 -4.24 -14.19
CA GLN A 122 19.60 -2.96 -14.72
C GLN A 122 18.51 -2.30 -13.84
N ASP A 123 18.04 -3.00 -12.78
CA ASP A 123 17.02 -2.61 -11.81
C ASP A 123 15.83 -1.82 -12.39
N LYS A 124 14.86 -2.55 -12.95
CA LYS A 124 13.62 -2.01 -13.52
C LYS A 124 12.45 -2.02 -12.54
N ARG A 125 12.70 -2.15 -11.23
CA ARG A 125 11.66 -2.01 -10.20
C ARG A 125 11.05 -0.62 -10.17
N THR A 126 11.79 0.40 -10.62
CA THR A 126 11.33 1.78 -10.74
C THR A 126 11.35 2.22 -12.20
N ILE A 127 10.28 2.86 -12.67
CA ILE A 127 10.22 3.53 -13.98
C ILE A 127 9.67 4.95 -13.83
N ASP A 128 10.31 5.90 -14.51
CA ASP A 128 9.94 7.33 -14.53
C ASP A 128 9.52 7.75 -15.95
N ALA A 129 8.42 8.49 -16.07
CA ALA A 129 7.97 9.11 -17.33
C ALA A 129 7.56 10.58 -17.13
N VAL A 130 7.89 11.44 -18.10
CA VAL A 130 7.49 12.85 -18.09
C VAL A 130 6.14 13.01 -18.79
N VAL A 131 5.15 13.51 -18.06
CA VAL A 131 3.75 13.62 -18.47
C VAL A 131 3.33 15.08 -18.52
N ASN A 132 2.49 15.45 -19.50
CA ASN A 132 1.91 16.78 -19.61
C ASN A 132 0.40 16.70 -19.35
N PHE A 133 -0.03 17.08 -18.14
CA PHE A 133 -1.44 17.06 -17.76
C PHE A 133 -2.22 18.26 -18.36
N PRO A 134 -3.44 18.02 -18.86
CA PRO A 134 -4.23 19.03 -19.54
C PRO A 134 -4.82 20.06 -18.57
N GLN A 135 -4.90 21.32 -19.00
CA GLN A 135 -5.68 22.35 -18.32
C GLN A 135 -7.15 22.24 -18.74
N GLY A 136 -8.05 22.28 -17.77
CA GLY A 136 -9.49 22.22 -18.01
C GLY A 136 -10.29 22.24 -16.70
N ALA A 137 -11.61 22.20 -16.83
CA ALA A 137 -12.51 21.85 -15.75
C ALA A 137 -12.83 20.35 -15.88
N TRP A 138 -12.56 19.60 -14.82
CA TRP A 138 -12.72 18.15 -14.77
C TRP A 138 -13.72 17.83 -13.67
N GLU A 139 -14.88 17.26 -14.01
CA GLU A 139 -15.85 16.81 -13.00
C GLU A 139 -15.37 15.55 -12.28
N ARG A 140 -14.61 14.72 -13.00
CA ARG A 140 -13.98 13.49 -12.52
C ARG A 140 -12.63 13.28 -13.22
N ILE A 141 -11.65 12.74 -12.50
CA ILE A 141 -10.40 12.22 -13.05
C ILE A 141 -10.24 10.80 -12.52
N ASP A 142 -10.26 9.82 -13.41
CA ASP A 142 -9.85 8.46 -13.07
C ASP A 142 -8.37 8.24 -13.37
N LEU A 143 -7.73 7.41 -12.57
CA LEU A 143 -6.43 6.80 -12.82
C LEU A 143 -6.66 5.31 -13.11
N ILE A 144 -6.04 4.81 -14.17
CA ILE A 144 -6.04 3.41 -14.55
C ILE A 144 -4.61 2.90 -14.45
N VAL A 145 -4.41 1.84 -13.66
CA VAL A 145 -3.16 1.07 -13.60
C VAL A 145 -3.45 -0.35 -14.06
N GLU A 146 -2.74 -0.77 -15.10
CA GLU A 146 -2.86 -2.08 -15.72
C GLU A 146 -1.50 -2.78 -15.72
N LEU A 147 -1.45 -3.97 -15.14
CA LEU A 147 -0.33 -4.90 -15.23
C LEU A 147 -0.70 -6.05 -16.16
N THR A 148 0.09 -6.28 -17.19
CA THR A 148 0.05 -7.51 -17.99
C THR A 148 1.31 -8.33 -17.70
N CYS A 149 1.24 -9.65 -17.81
CA CYS A 149 2.45 -10.48 -17.79
C CYS A 149 3.29 -10.20 -19.05
N PRO A 150 4.59 -10.58 -19.07
CA PRO A 150 5.42 -10.58 -20.28
C PRO A 150 4.84 -11.45 -21.42
N GLU A 151 5.52 -11.50 -22.58
CA GLU A 151 4.97 -12.11 -23.81
C GLU A 151 4.79 -13.63 -23.77
N ASP A 152 5.47 -14.29 -22.83
CA ASP A 152 5.29 -15.71 -22.48
C ASP A 152 4.03 -15.97 -21.62
N GLY A 153 3.53 -14.95 -20.93
CA GLY A 153 2.38 -15.00 -20.05
C GLY A 153 2.68 -15.22 -18.58
N ASP A 154 3.96 -15.25 -18.15
CA ASP A 154 4.37 -15.63 -16.80
C ASP A 154 4.74 -14.41 -15.94
N CYS A 155 3.81 -13.96 -15.10
CA CYS A 155 4.02 -12.83 -14.18
C CYS A 155 4.90 -13.24 -12.99
N ASP A 156 5.59 -12.29 -12.33
CA ASP A 156 6.24 -12.58 -11.04
C ASP A 156 5.23 -13.23 -10.07
N ASN A 157 5.64 -14.36 -9.49
CA ASN A 157 4.75 -15.26 -8.77
C ASN A 157 4.15 -14.67 -7.48
N TRP A 158 4.64 -13.53 -7.00
CA TRP A 158 4.41 -13.03 -5.65
C TRP A 158 3.60 -11.72 -5.60
N ASP A 159 2.92 -11.49 -4.49
CA ASP A 159 2.13 -10.30 -4.18
C ASP A 159 3.02 -9.14 -3.69
N ARG A 160 3.56 -8.37 -4.63
CA ARG A 160 4.48 -7.25 -4.35
C ARG A 160 3.74 -5.99 -3.92
N PHE A 161 4.36 -5.25 -3.01
CA PHE A 161 4.06 -3.84 -2.85
C PHE A 161 4.26 -3.09 -4.17
N ALA A 162 3.32 -2.22 -4.53
CA ALA A 162 3.46 -1.32 -5.67
C ALA A 162 2.80 0.04 -5.44
N ASN A 163 3.36 1.09 -6.03
CA ASN A 163 2.72 2.41 -6.04
C ASN A 163 3.04 3.25 -7.29
N LEU A 164 2.31 4.35 -7.41
CA LEU A 164 2.49 5.41 -8.39
C LEU A 164 2.60 6.75 -7.68
N MET A 165 3.76 7.40 -7.81
CA MET A 165 4.02 8.73 -7.29
C MET A 165 3.96 9.77 -8.41
N LEU A 166 3.34 10.92 -8.12
CA LEU A 166 3.57 12.16 -8.83
C LEU A 166 4.79 12.84 -8.23
N VAL A 167 5.78 13.13 -9.07
CA VAL A 167 7.09 13.65 -8.69
C VAL A 167 7.28 15.05 -9.28
N ASP A 168 7.39 16.02 -8.38
CA ASP A 168 7.73 17.41 -8.65
C ASP A 168 9.26 17.60 -8.50
N ASN A 169 9.88 18.39 -9.39
CA ASN A 169 11.33 18.64 -9.45
C ASN A 169 12.20 17.36 -9.50
N ALA A 170 11.76 16.33 -10.24
CA ALA A 170 12.43 15.03 -10.34
C ALA A 170 13.93 15.12 -10.64
N GLY A 171 14.75 14.32 -9.95
CA GLY A 171 16.20 14.29 -10.09
C GLY A 171 16.95 15.51 -9.54
N THR A 172 16.29 16.35 -8.73
CA THR A 172 16.91 17.52 -8.07
C THR A 172 16.97 17.37 -6.55
N ALA A 173 17.74 18.23 -5.88
CA ALA A 173 17.80 18.29 -4.41
C ALA A 173 16.48 18.74 -3.74
N ASN A 174 15.48 19.17 -4.52
CA ASN A 174 14.16 19.59 -4.07
C ASN A 174 13.07 18.68 -4.67
N GLU A 175 13.38 17.40 -4.93
CA GLU A 175 12.39 16.43 -5.41
C GLU A 175 11.28 16.25 -4.36
N GLU A 176 10.02 16.49 -4.75
CA GLU A 176 8.83 16.32 -3.91
C GLU A 176 7.96 15.20 -4.49
N VAL A 177 7.53 14.25 -3.64
CA VAL A 177 6.69 13.13 -4.08
C VAL A 177 5.31 13.15 -3.42
N LEU A 178 4.32 12.67 -4.16
CA LEU A 178 2.94 12.52 -3.74
C LEU A 178 2.36 11.22 -4.31
N GLU A 179 2.08 10.24 -3.46
CA GLU A 179 1.48 8.96 -3.87
C GLU A 179 0.05 9.18 -4.40
N LEU A 180 -0.14 8.96 -5.69
CA LEU A 180 -1.46 8.99 -6.32
C LEU A 180 -2.24 7.74 -5.93
N GLU A 181 -1.59 6.58 -6.07
CA GLU A 181 -2.19 5.27 -5.92
C GLU A 181 -1.18 4.27 -5.36
N ARG A 182 -1.67 3.37 -4.51
CA ARG A 182 -0.95 2.21 -3.98
C ARG A 182 -1.81 0.98 -4.20
N TYR A 183 -1.18 -0.11 -4.57
CA TYR A 183 -1.83 -1.39 -4.81
C TYR A 183 -0.86 -2.52 -4.50
N ILE A 184 -1.38 -3.73 -4.39
CA ILE A 184 -0.55 -4.93 -4.25
C ILE A 184 -0.75 -5.76 -5.51
N THR A 185 0.33 -6.24 -6.12
CA THR A 185 0.24 -7.09 -7.30
C THR A 185 -0.46 -8.41 -6.95
N PRO A 186 -1.17 -9.04 -7.90
CA PRO A 186 -1.71 -10.37 -7.71
C PRO A 186 -0.65 -11.45 -7.97
N PHE A 187 -0.74 -12.58 -7.25
CA PHE A 187 0.14 -13.74 -7.47
C PHE A 187 -0.02 -14.32 -8.90
N ASN A 188 1.04 -14.24 -9.71
CA ASN A 188 1.13 -14.72 -11.11
C ASN A 188 -0.10 -14.46 -12.01
N ILE A 189 -0.64 -13.25 -12.00
CA ILE A 189 -1.58 -12.80 -13.05
C ILE A 189 -1.39 -11.30 -13.32
N GLY A 190 -2.07 -10.82 -14.36
CA GLY A 190 -2.25 -9.39 -14.59
C GLY A 190 -3.28 -8.76 -13.63
N LEU A 191 -3.24 -7.43 -13.55
CA LEU A 191 -4.14 -6.57 -12.77
C LEU A 191 -4.69 -5.48 -13.69
N CYS A 192 -5.91 -5.01 -13.49
CA CYS A 192 -6.33 -3.72 -14.04
C CYS A 192 -7.31 -3.07 -13.07
N ILE A 193 -6.92 -1.92 -12.51
CA ILE A 193 -7.70 -1.11 -11.57
C ILE A 193 -7.94 0.29 -12.14
N ARG A 194 -9.10 0.87 -11.80
CA ARG A 194 -9.57 2.21 -12.16
C ARG A 194 -10.04 2.95 -10.91
N THR A 195 -9.26 3.90 -10.41
CA THR A 195 -9.56 4.62 -9.16
C THR A 195 -9.83 6.10 -9.39
N ASP A 196 -10.74 6.67 -8.58
CA ASP A 196 -11.04 8.10 -8.62
C ASP A 196 -9.94 8.90 -7.92
N VAL A 197 -9.23 9.72 -8.70
CA VAL A 197 -8.17 10.62 -8.23
C VAL A 197 -8.57 12.10 -8.34
N THR A 198 -9.86 12.41 -8.49
CA THR A 198 -10.40 13.78 -8.65
C THR A 198 -9.99 14.71 -7.49
N ARG A 199 -9.89 14.19 -6.26
CA ARG A 199 -9.41 14.95 -5.09
C ARG A 199 -7.94 15.41 -5.23
N LEU A 200 -7.17 14.82 -6.16
CA LEU A 200 -5.78 15.17 -6.45
C LEU A 200 -5.63 16.10 -7.68
N ALA A 201 -6.74 16.52 -8.30
CA ALA A 201 -6.76 17.45 -9.45
C ALA A 201 -5.83 18.69 -9.31
N PRO A 202 -5.67 19.34 -8.13
CA PRO A 202 -4.75 20.48 -7.99
C PRO A 202 -3.27 20.15 -8.24
N ARG A 203 -2.88 18.87 -8.22
CA ARG A 203 -1.51 18.40 -8.50
C ARG A 203 -1.39 17.80 -9.91
N LEU A 204 -2.49 17.30 -10.49
CA LEU A 204 -2.58 16.73 -11.84
C LEU A 204 -2.69 17.83 -12.92
N THR A 205 -1.72 18.74 -12.98
CA THR A 205 -1.71 19.88 -13.90
C THR A 205 -0.30 20.26 -14.36
N GLY A 206 -0.15 20.61 -15.64
CA GLY A 206 1.14 20.96 -16.24
C GLY A 206 2.08 19.77 -16.44
N THR A 207 3.36 20.05 -16.67
CA THR A 207 4.40 19.02 -16.83
C THR A 207 4.79 18.46 -15.46
N LYS A 208 4.76 17.13 -15.31
CA LYS A 208 5.11 16.38 -14.09
C LYS A 208 5.95 15.15 -14.45
N THR A 209 6.67 14.58 -13.49
CA THR A 209 7.18 13.21 -13.64
C THR A 209 6.25 12.27 -12.89
N LEU A 210 5.96 11.11 -13.49
CA LEU A 210 5.26 10.01 -12.86
C LEU A 210 6.29 8.91 -12.62
N ARG A 211 6.33 8.39 -11.40
CA ARG A 211 7.23 7.30 -10.98
C ARG A 211 6.38 6.13 -10.54
N SER A 212 6.47 5.00 -11.24
CA SER A 212 5.91 3.74 -10.76
C SER A 212 7.01 2.89 -10.14
N PHE A 213 6.69 2.25 -9.01
CA PHE A 213 7.56 1.28 -8.36
C PHE A 213 6.78 -0.01 -8.06
N ILE A 214 7.41 -1.15 -8.32
CA ILE A 214 6.98 -2.48 -7.87
C ILE A 214 8.16 -3.15 -7.15
N ASP A 215 7.93 -3.64 -5.93
CA ASP A 215 8.95 -4.28 -5.08
C ASP A 215 9.27 -5.73 -5.52
N THR A 216 9.34 -5.96 -6.84
CA THR A 216 9.67 -7.25 -7.45
C THR A 216 11.16 -7.55 -7.30
N TRP A 217 11.50 -8.80 -7.01
CA TRP A 217 12.89 -9.28 -6.99
C TRP A 217 13.15 -10.34 -8.06
N VAL A 218 12.26 -10.40 -9.05
CA VAL A 218 12.22 -11.40 -10.12
C VAL A 218 12.57 -10.75 -11.46
N GLY A 219 13.37 -11.44 -12.27
CA GLY A 219 13.92 -10.92 -13.53
C GLY A 219 13.35 -11.60 -14.78
N PRO A 220 13.52 -11.01 -15.97
CA PRO A 220 13.20 -11.69 -17.21
C PRO A 220 14.13 -12.90 -17.39
N ASN A 221 13.58 -14.05 -17.76
CA ASN A 221 14.26 -15.36 -17.82
C ASN A 221 14.61 -15.99 -16.44
N GLU A 222 13.93 -15.62 -15.35
CA GLU A 222 13.95 -16.37 -14.09
C GLU A 222 13.09 -17.66 -14.23
N PRO A 223 13.66 -18.87 -14.12
CA PRO A 223 13.00 -20.09 -14.60
C PRO A 223 11.97 -20.72 -13.63
N ILE A 224 11.66 -20.11 -12.48
CA ILE A 224 10.81 -20.70 -11.42
C ILE A 224 9.76 -19.72 -10.89
N HIS A 225 10.09 -18.43 -10.85
CA HIS A 225 9.34 -17.42 -10.12
C HIS A 225 8.63 -16.37 -11.01
N GLY A 226 8.55 -16.61 -12.32
CA GLY A 226 7.94 -15.72 -13.31
C GLY A 226 8.89 -14.63 -13.81
N HIS A 227 8.38 -13.63 -14.53
CA HIS A 227 9.22 -12.66 -15.25
C HIS A 227 8.94 -11.16 -14.97
N GLY A 228 8.28 -10.84 -13.86
CA GLY A 228 7.88 -9.46 -13.51
C GLY A 228 6.55 -9.06 -14.17
N TRP A 229 6.41 -7.79 -14.57
CA TRP A 229 5.20 -7.27 -15.22
C TRP A 229 5.52 -6.26 -16.34
N ARG A 230 4.54 -6.04 -17.21
CA ARG A 230 4.46 -4.90 -18.13
C ARG A 230 3.37 -3.95 -17.66
N THR A 231 3.74 -2.71 -17.40
CA THR A 231 2.93 -1.70 -16.72
C THR A 231 2.40 -0.66 -17.71
N THR A 232 1.09 -0.46 -17.70
CA THR A 232 0.38 0.61 -18.39
C THR A 232 -0.28 1.51 -17.37
N VAL A 233 -0.14 2.83 -17.52
CA VAL A 233 -0.74 3.83 -16.62
C VAL A 233 -1.38 4.93 -17.44
N GLN A 234 -2.68 5.15 -17.25
CA GLN A 234 -3.48 6.09 -18.01
C GLN A 234 -4.42 6.90 -17.11
N PHE A 235 -4.47 8.20 -17.30
CA PHE A 235 -5.45 9.09 -16.67
C PHE A 235 -6.60 9.36 -17.64
N VAL A 236 -7.82 9.35 -17.12
CA VAL A 236 -9.06 9.65 -17.86
C VAL A 236 -9.68 10.90 -17.26
N PHE A 237 -9.54 12.03 -17.96
CA PHE A 237 -10.07 13.32 -17.54
C PHE A 237 -11.46 13.52 -18.16
N HIS A 238 -12.51 13.46 -17.34
CA HIS A 238 -13.90 13.65 -17.77
C HIS A 238 -14.26 15.14 -17.72
N PRO A 239 -14.66 15.77 -18.85
CA PRO A 239 -14.86 17.21 -18.93
C PRO A 239 -16.18 17.65 -18.28
N GLY A 240 -16.10 18.51 -17.27
CA GLY A 240 -17.27 19.03 -16.56
C GLY A 240 -16.91 20.02 -15.47
N THR A 241 -17.91 20.58 -14.78
CA THR A 241 -17.64 21.51 -13.66
C THR A 241 -17.55 20.74 -12.35
N PRO A 242 -16.37 20.59 -11.72
CA PRO A 242 -16.28 19.93 -10.42
C PRO A 242 -17.05 20.72 -9.35
N SER A 243 -17.70 20.00 -8.45
CA SER A 243 -18.18 20.62 -7.20
C SER A 243 -17.00 21.08 -6.36
N SER A 244 -17.13 22.26 -5.73
CA SER A 244 -16.21 22.73 -4.68
C SER A 244 -16.22 21.84 -3.43
N THR A 245 -17.20 20.93 -3.31
CA THR A 245 -17.22 19.87 -2.28
C THR A 245 -16.48 18.60 -2.69
N THR A 246 -16.01 18.48 -3.94
CA THR A 246 -15.27 17.33 -4.47
C THR A 246 -13.79 17.64 -4.65
N VAL A 247 -13.45 18.78 -5.27
CA VAL A 247 -12.06 19.19 -5.55
C VAL A 247 -11.55 20.17 -4.50
N PRO A 248 -10.44 19.88 -3.78
CA PRO A 248 -9.82 20.83 -2.86
C PRO A 248 -9.13 21.97 -3.61
N SER A 249 -8.90 23.11 -2.96
CA SER A 249 -8.09 24.21 -3.51
C SER A 249 -6.59 23.92 -3.43
N SER A 250 -6.16 23.03 -2.54
CA SER A 250 -4.77 22.58 -2.43
C SER A 250 -4.65 21.19 -1.80
N VAL A 251 -3.55 20.49 -2.14
CA VAL A 251 -3.19 19.17 -1.62
C VAL A 251 -1.74 19.23 -1.14
N VAL A 252 -1.55 19.12 0.18
CA VAL A 252 -0.24 19.18 0.85
C VAL A 252 0.18 17.77 1.26
N SER A 253 1.40 17.36 0.91
CA SER A 253 1.99 16.10 1.40
C SER A 253 2.44 16.32 2.85
N LEU A 254 1.88 15.59 3.82
CA LEU A 254 2.33 15.65 5.22
C LEU A 254 3.39 14.58 5.49
N TRP A 255 3.09 13.35 5.09
CA TRP A 255 3.96 12.19 5.13
C TRP A 255 3.95 11.61 3.71
N PRO A 256 4.96 11.86 2.86
CA PRO A 256 4.85 11.64 1.41
C PRO A 256 4.91 10.17 1.01
N PHE A 257 5.80 9.41 1.65
CA PHE A 257 5.88 7.96 1.66
C PHE A 257 6.89 7.56 2.75
N GLU A 258 6.40 7.09 3.89
CA GLU A 258 7.21 6.73 5.05
C GLU A 258 7.18 5.21 5.25
N THR A 259 8.31 4.63 5.67
CA THR A 259 8.37 3.26 6.21
C THR A 259 8.71 3.36 7.69
N ILE A 260 7.78 2.96 8.55
CA ILE A 260 7.87 3.10 10.01
C ILE A 260 7.85 1.70 10.62
N ASP A 261 8.95 1.31 11.27
CA ASP A 261 9.04 0.01 11.94
C ASP A 261 8.16 0.00 13.19
N VAL A 262 7.49 -1.12 13.50
CA VAL A 262 6.57 -1.24 14.64
C VAL A 262 7.00 -2.33 15.62
N GLY A 263 6.60 -2.20 16.88
CA GLY A 263 6.86 -3.25 17.88
C GLY A 263 8.25 -3.21 18.53
N ASP A 264 9.06 -2.19 18.27
CA ASP A 264 10.33 -1.93 18.95
C ASP A 264 10.18 -0.73 19.90
N PRO A 265 10.17 -0.93 21.24
CA PRO A 265 10.12 0.15 22.22
C PRO A 265 11.34 1.09 22.20
N GLN A 266 12.44 0.74 21.53
CA GLN A 266 13.57 1.65 21.29
C GLN A 266 13.31 2.61 20.12
N ARG A 267 12.23 2.40 19.35
CA ARG A 267 11.87 3.17 18.15
C ARG A 267 10.36 3.45 18.09
N PRO A 268 9.79 4.27 18.99
CA PRO A 268 8.35 4.57 18.99
C PRO A 268 7.84 5.10 17.65
N VAL A 269 6.63 4.68 17.25
CA VAL A 269 6.04 5.02 15.95
C VAL A 269 5.82 6.53 15.81
N ALA A 270 5.31 7.20 16.85
CA ALA A 270 5.17 8.65 16.88
C ALA A 270 6.51 9.42 16.79
N GLU A 271 7.61 8.88 17.32
CA GLU A 271 8.94 9.50 17.19
C GLU A 271 9.51 9.34 15.78
N GLN A 272 9.33 8.18 15.15
CA GLN A 272 9.74 7.93 13.77
C GLN A 272 8.94 8.77 12.76
N ALA A 273 7.61 8.86 12.93
CA ALA A 273 6.76 9.69 12.10
C ALA A 273 7.03 11.19 12.31
N GLY A 274 7.21 11.60 13.58
CA GLY A 274 7.45 12.98 14.00
C GLY A 274 6.25 13.92 13.79
N THR A 275 6.27 15.08 14.43
CA THR A 275 5.23 16.11 14.24
C THR A 275 5.34 16.76 12.86
N ARG A 276 4.20 17.02 12.22
CA ARG A 276 4.07 17.90 11.06
C ARG A 276 3.33 19.17 11.48
N THR A 277 3.83 20.34 11.09
CA THR A 277 3.19 21.63 11.33
C THR A 277 2.86 22.28 9.99
N VAL A 278 1.62 22.74 9.82
CA VAL A 278 1.12 23.27 8.54
C VAL A 278 0.21 24.48 8.74
N LEU A 279 0.44 25.54 7.97
CA LEU A 279 -0.45 26.71 7.95
C LEU A 279 -1.75 26.37 7.22
N ILE A 280 -2.87 26.50 7.92
CA ILE A 280 -4.21 26.34 7.34
C ILE A 280 -4.61 27.68 6.70
N PRO A 281 -4.84 27.77 5.37
CA PRO A 281 -5.20 29.03 4.73
C PRO A 281 -6.47 29.65 5.30
N ALA A 282 -6.50 30.98 5.43
CA ALA A 282 -7.65 31.70 6.03
C ALA A 282 -8.98 31.57 5.24
N GLY A 283 -8.93 31.08 4.00
CA GLY A 283 -10.11 30.77 3.18
C GLY A 283 -10.61 29.32 3.30
N THR A 284 -9.96 28.45 4.08
CA THR A 284 -10.36 27.04 4.20
C THR A 284 -11.71 26.91 4.92
N LYS A 285 -12.67 26.20 4.30
CA LYS A 285 -13.96 25.84 4.92
C LYS A 285 -14.07 24.38 5.36
N ARG A 286 -13.28 23.47 4.77
CA ARG A 286 -13.16 22.06 5.18
C ARG A 286 -11.72 21.60 5.01
N ALA A 287 -11.25 20.77 5.93
CA ALA A 287 -9.93 20.13 5.89
C ALA A 287 -10.09 18.62 6.12
N GLU A 288 -9.52 17.81 5.23
CA GLU A 288 -9.56 16.35 5.32
C GLU A 288 -8.14 15.78 5.25
N LEU A 289 -7.85 14.70 5.97
CA LEU A 289 -6.68 13.85 5.72
C LEU A 289 -7.10 12.71 4.77
N ARG A 290 -6.37 12.55 3.66
CA ARG A 290 -6.37 11.32 2.84
C ARG A 290 -5.18 10.48 3.27
N VAL A 291 -5.45 9.31 3.83
CA VAL A 291 -4.45 8.43 4.45
C VAL A 291 -4.39 7.09 3.72
N VAL A 292 -3.17 6.65 3.37
CA VAL A 292 -2.89 5.34 2.77
C VAL A 292 -1.92 4.61 3.70
N ALA A 293 -2.44 3.73 4.54
CA ALA A 293 -1.68 2.96 5.52
C ALA A 293 -1.78 1.46 5.22
N THR A 294 -0.64 0.77 5.22
CA THR A 294 -0.56 -0.69 5.04
C THR A 294 0.49 -1.29 5.96
N GLY A 295 0.14 -2.35 6.69
CA GLY A 295 1.07 -3.14 7.50
C GLY A 295 1.72 -4.27 6.69
N HIS A 296 3.00 -4.52 6.96
CA HIS A 296 3.87 -5.47 6.23
C HIS A 296 4.75 -6.26 7.20
N GLY A 297 5.30 -7.38 6.72
CA GLY A 297 6.10 -8.30 7.52
C GLY A 297 5.24 -9.29 8.32
N GLN A 298 5.82 -10.45 8.62
CA GLN A 298 5.13 -11.63 9.14
C GLN A 298 5.97 -12.42 10.16
N GLY A 299 5.36 -13.42 10.80
CA GLY A 299 6.02 -14.34 11.75
C GLY A 299 6.20 -13.80 13.17
N ASN A 300 6.11 -12.48 13.30
CA ASN A 300 6.22 -11.72 14.55
C ASN A 300 5.15 -12.08 15.58
N ARG A 301 5.20 -11.42 16.75
CA ARG A 301 4.14 -11.53 17.76
C ARG A 301 2.77 -11.20 17.14
N PHE A 302 1.78 -12.06 17.35
CA PHE A 302 0.46 -11.99 16.71
C PHE A 302 0.46 -11.97 15.16
N ASN A 303 1.55 -12.40 14.52
CA ASN A 303 1.76 -12.36 13.07
C ASN A 303 1.69 -10.94 12.44
N CYS A 304 2.09 -9.92 13.21
CA CYS A 304 2.18 -8.54 12.72
C CYS A 304 3.30 -8.32 11.68
N ALA A 305 3.26 -7.27 10.85
CA ALA A 305 2.18 -6.28 10.73
C ALA A 305 1.25 -6.53 9.52
N GLU A 306 1.53 -7.55 8.69
CA GLU A 306 0.64 -7.95 7.59
C GLU A 306 -0.68 -8.57 8.10
N PHE A 307 -0.60 -9.54 9.02
CA PHE A 307 -1.72 -10.39 9.43
C PHE A 307 -2.28 -10.08 10.83
N CYS A 308 -1.99 -8.90 11.39
CA CYS A 308 -2.54 -8.47 12.68
C CYS A 308 -3.27 -7.11 12.57
N ARG A 309 -4.28 -6.88 13.41
CA ARG A 309 -4.92 -5.57 13.54
C ARG A 309 -4.11 -4.69 14.49
N LEU A 310 -3.71 -3.52 14.01
CA LEU A 310 -3.28 -2.38 14.81
C LEU A 310 -4.24 -1.22 14.50
N GLU A 311 -4.60 -0.45 15.51
CA GLU A 311 -5.41 0.76 15.36
C GLU A 311 -4.47 1.94 15.11
N HIS A 312 -4.78 2.76 14.12
CA HIS A 312 -3.95 3.89 13.73
C HIS A 312 -4.61 5.19 14.19
N GLU A 313 -3.83 6.18 14.64
CA GLU A 313 -4.37 7.45 15.12
C GLU A 313 -3.62 8.65 14.58
N PHE A 314 -4.35 9.70 14.21
CA PHE A 314 -3.80 11.05 14.08
C PHE A 314 -4.26 11.94 15.23
N THR A 315 -3.35 12.69 15.84
CA THR A 315 -3.71 13.78 16.75
C THR A 315 -3.49 15.12 16.05
N VAL A 316 -4.57 15.88 15.85
CA VAL A 316 -4.58 17.23 15.25
C VAL A 316 -4.88 18.25 16.34
N ASN A 317 -3.94 19.14 16.64
CA ASN A 317 -4.06 20.16 17.69
C ASN A 317 -4.55 19.62 19.05
N GLY A 318 -4.21 18.36 19.39
CA GLY A 318 -4.67 17.68 20.60
C GLY A 318 -6.03 16.96 20.50
N THR A 319 -6.64 16.91 19.32
CA THR A 319 -7.84 16.10 19.02
C THR A 319 -7.45 14.82 18.30
N ALA A 320 -7.80 13.66 18.87
CA ALA A 320 -7.53 12.34 18.30
C ALA A 320 -8.53 11.94 17.20
N PHE A 321 -8.03 11.22 16.18
CA PHE A 321 -8.77 10.66 15.05
C PHE A 321 -8.25 9.26 14.73
N SER A 322 -8.90 8.24 15.28
CA SER A 322 -8.49 6.83 15.19
C SER A 322 -9.19 6.10 14.03
N PHE A 323 -8.52 5.13 13.39
CA PHE A 323 -9.06 4.31 12.30
C PHE A 323 -8.42 2.91 12.23
N ASP A 324 -9.20 1.92 11.77
CA ASP A 324 -8.75 0.55 11.47
C ASP A 324 -8.66 0.37 9.94
N PRO A 325 -7.47 0.19 9.34
CA PRO A 325 -7.31 -0.09 7.91
C PRO A 325 -7.54 -1.57 7.57
N TRP A 326 -7.83 -2.44 8.53
CA TRP A 326 -7.94 -3.88 8.29
C TRP A 326 -8.98 -4.27 7.25
N ARG A 327 -8.55 -5.12 6.30
CA ARG A 327 -9.40 -5.72 5.27
C ARG A 327 -9.70 -7.17 5.62
N ASP A 328 -10.97 -7.49 5.85
CA ASP A 328 -11.46 -8.87 6.01
C ASP A 328 -12.17 -9.43 4.76
N ASP A 329 -12.11 -8.67 3.66
CA ASP A 329 -12.82 -8.93 2.43
C ASP A 329 -11.97 -9.57 1.32
N CYS A 330 -10.67 -9.81 1.55
CA CYS A 330 -9.74 -10.35 0.53
C CYS A 330 -10.21 -11.67 -0.10
N SER A 331 -10.88 -12.53 0.68
CA SER A 331 -11.56 -13.75 0.21
C SER A 331 -12.65 -13.53 -0.86
N LYS A 332 -13.11 -12.29 -1.04
CA LYS A 332 -14.11 -11.86 -2.02
C LYS A 332 -13.49 -11.18 -3.26
N ASN A 333 -12.16 -11.10 -3.37
CA ASN A 333 -11.49 -10.46 -4.52
C ASN A 333 -11.93 -11.14 -5.84
N PRO A 334 -12.54 -10.40 -6.80
CA PRO A 334 -13.00 -10.93 -8.09
C PRO A 334 -11.93 -11.59 -8.97
N ILE A 335 -10.66 -11.17 -8.86
CA ILE A 335 -9.55 -11.84 -9.57
C ILE A 335 -8.88 -12.92 -8.72
N GLY A 336 -9.19 -13.00 -7.42
CA GLY A 336 -8.68 -14.00 -6.48
C GLY A 336 -8.78 -15.45 -6.98
N PRO A 337 -9.91 -15.93 -7.55
CA PRO A 337 -10.01 -17.28 -8.09
C PRO A 337 -9.04 -17.63 -9.25
N LYS A 338 -8.27 -16.66 -9.74
CA LYS A 338 -7.19 -16.85 -10.72
C LYS A 338 -5.78 -16.71 -10.12
N GLN A 339 -5.66 -16.16 -8.90
CA GLN A 339 -4.39 -15.97 -8.21
C GLN A 339 -3.88 -17.26 -7.58
N ALA A 340 -2.57 -17.45 -7.62
CA ALA A 340 -1.88 -18.38 -6.73
C ALA A 340 -1.80 -17.83 -5.29
N GLY A 341 -1.11 -18.52 -4.38
CA GLY A 341 -0.75 -17.98 -3.07
C GLY A 341 -1.91 -17.69 -2.10
N THR A 342 -1.65 -16.81 -1.13
CA THR A 342 -2.45 -16.63 0.09
C THR A 342 -3.48 -15.50 0.02
N TRP A 343 -3.95 -15.16 -1.19
CA TRP A 343 -4.80 -14.00 -1.48
C TRP A 343 -6.09 -13.89 -0.66
N LYS A 344 -6.60 -15.02 -0.13
CA LYS A 344 -7.85 -15.07 0.65
C LYS A 344 -7.73 -14.46 2.04
N PHE A 345 -6.51 -14.39 2.60
CA PHE A 345 -6.32 -13.97 3.99
C PHE A 345 -6.42 -12.46 4.17
N SER A 346 -7.17 -12.09 5.20
CA SER A 346 -7.39 -10.75 5.73
C SER A 346 -6.09 -10.11 6.23
N ARG A 347 -5.91 -8.80 5.98
CA ARG A 347 -4.64 -8.09 6.12
C ARG A 347 -4.80 -6.62 6.51
N ALA A 348 -3.74 -6.01 7.03
CA ALA A 348 -3.72 -4.61 7.45
C ALA A 348 -3.60 -3.62 6.26
N GLY A 349 -4.73 -3.17 5.70
CA GLY A 349 -4.80 -2.12 4.66
C GLY A 349 -4.94 -2.60 3.22
N TRP A 350 -4.70 -3.88 2.93
CA TRP A 350 -4.56 -4.37 1.55
C TRP A 350 -5.08 -5.78 1.32
N CYS A 351 -5.18 -6.16 0.04
CA CYS A 351 -5.40 -7.53 -0.41
C CYS A 351 -4.55 -7.75 -1.67
N PRO A 352 -3.96 -8.93 -1.89
CA PRO A 352 -3.27 -9.27 -3.14
C PRO A 352 -4.16 -9.05 -4.36
N GLY A 353 -3.64 -8.36 -5.38
CA GLY A 353 -4.41 -8.01 -6.58
C GLY A 353 -5.51 -6.98 -6.34
N ALA A 354 -5.26 -5.94 -5.55
CA ALA A 354 -6.24 -4.88 -5.29
C ALA A 354 -5.59 -3.51 -4.96
N TYR A 355 -6.38 -2.45 -5.15
CA TYR A 355 -6.10 -1.10 -4.68
C TYR A 355 -6.10 -1.01 -3.15
N THR A 356 -5.16 -0.25 -2.59
CA THR A 356 -5.19 0.20 -1.20
C THR A 356 -6.11 1.42 -1.10
N MET A 357 -7.36 1.22 -0.66
CA MET A 357 -8.31 2.31 -0.46
C MET A 357 -7.80 3.31 0.59
N PRO A 358 -7.78 4.63 0.29
CA PRO A 358 -7.45 5.63 1.28
C PRO A 358 -8.58 5.86 2.28
N THR A 359 -8.25 5.96 3.57
CA THR A 359 -9.16 6.50 4.59
C THR A 359 -9.25 8.02 4.42
N ILE A 360 -10.47 8.57 4.47
CA ILE A 360 -10.70 10.02 4.49
C ILE A 360 -11.18 10.41 5.89
N ILE A 361 -10.43 11.29 6.56
CA ILE A 361 -10.72 11.78 7.92
C ILE A 361 -11.04 13.27 7.84
N ASP A 362 -12.26 13.70 8.19
CA ASP A 362 -12.60 15.12 8.30
C ASP A 362 -12.02 15.69 9.61
N ILE A 363 -11.06 16.60 9.49
CA ILE A 363 -10.38 17.25 10.63
C ILE A 363 -10.80 18.72 10.80
N THR A 364 -11.84 19.16 10.08
CA THR A 364 -12.29 20.58 10.03
C THR A 364 -12.57 21.16 11.41
N GLY A 365 -13.11 20.38 12.34
CA GLY A 365 -13.39 20.80 13.70
C GLY A 365 -12.15 20.96 14.59
N ALA A 366 -11.01 20.39 14.21
CA ALA A 366 -9.75 20.44 14.96
C ALA A 366 -8.75 21.48 14.43
N VAL A 367 -9.05 22.15 13.30
CA VAL A 367 -8.18 23.16 12.68
C VAL A 367 -8.82 24.55 12.67
N GLN A 368 -7.99 25.59 12.73
CA GLN A 368 -8.45 26.98 12.63
C GLN A 368 -7.90 27.66 11.37
N PRO A 369 -8.75 28.10 10.43
CA PRO A 369 -8.32 28.86 9.25
C PRO A 369 -7.53 30.12 9.63
N GLY A 370 -6.37 30.30 9.00
CA GLY A 370 -5.44 31.39 9.27
C GLY A 370 -4.46 31.13 10.43
N GLN A 371 -4.43 29.92 11.00
CA GLN A 371 -3.47 29.49 12.02
C GLN A 371 -2.66 28.28 11.54
N GLU A 372 -1.55 28.00 12.21
CA GLU A 372 -0.86 26.71 12.08
C GLU A 372 -1.64 25.61 12.82
N ALA A 373 -1.62 24.40 12.27
CA ALA A 373 -2.06 23.18 12.93
C ALA A 373 -0.87 22.23 13.12
N THR A 374 -0.78 21.61 14.29
CA THR A 374 0.13 20.48 14.55
C THR A 374 -0.60 19.17 14.34
N ILE A 375 0.08 18.22 13.69
CA ILE A 375 -0.45 16.90 13.35
C ILE A 375 0.62 15.86 13.70
N THR A 376 0.27 14.86 14.50
CA THR A 376 1.09 13.66 14.76
C THR A 376 0.35 12.41 14.29
N TYR A 377 1.08 11.31 14.14
CA TYR A 377 0.58 9.99 13.78
C TYR A 377 1.14 8.95 14.77
N ASP A 378 0.34 7.95 15.14
CA ASP A 378 0.78 6.80 15.94
C ASP A 378 -0.01 5.51 15.59
N SER A 379 0.39 4.37 16.14
CA SER A 379 -0.31 3.09 15.98
C SER A 379 -0.30 2.24 17.25
N MET A 380 -1.47 1.81 17.71
CA MET A 380 -1.70 1.08 18.96
C MET A 380 -2.20 -0.36 18.73
N SER A 381 -2.04 -1.20 19.75
CA SER A 381 -2.74 -2.48 19.83
C SER A 381 -4.22 -2.25 20.19
N PRO A 382 -5.19 -2.99 19.59
CA PRO A 382 -6.64 -2.83 19.84
C PRO A 382 -7.13 -3.03 21.29
N ILE A 383 -6.23 -3.38 22.22
CA ILE A 383 -6.50 -3.45 23.67
C ILE A 383 -6.06 -2.18 24.43
N HIS A 384 -5.83 -1.07 23.71
CA HIS A 384 -5.40 0.24 24.20
C HIS A 384 -4.02 0.23 24.88
N GLY A 385 -2.97 0.16 24.05
CA GLY A 385 -1.59 0.34 24.45
C GLY A 385 -0.64 0.16 23.26
N GLU A 386 0.63 0.55 23.42
CA GLU A 386 1.66 0.31 22.40
C GLU A 386 1.75 -1.19 22.04
N TYR A 387 1.86 -1.49 20.75
CA TYR A 387 2.21 -2.84 20.33
C TYR A 387 3.71 -3.06 20.56
N GLU A 388 4.05 -4.12 21.30
CA GLU A 388 5.42 -4.66 21.36
C GLU A 388 5.50 -5.98 20.59
N ASN A 389 6.47 -6.07 19.68
CA ASN A 389 6.88 -7.30 19.03
C ASN A 389 7.94 -8.01 19.89
N THR A 390 7.55 -9.11 20.54
CA THR A 390 8.44 -9.99 21.32
C THR A 390 9.19 -11.01 20.46
N CYS A 391 9.26 -10.78 19.15
CA CYS A 391 9.87 -11.64 18.13
C CYS A 391 10.73 -10.79 17.19
N ARG A 392 11.75 -10.16 17.77
CA ARG A 392 12.74 -9.28 17.14
C ARG A 392 14.11 -9.52 17.79
N PRO A 393 15.24 -9.16 17.16
CA PRO A 393 16.58 -9.59 17.58
C PRO A 393 16.98 -9.31 19.03
N ASP A 394 16.55 -8.20 19.65
CA ASP A 394 16.93 -7.83 21.02
C ASP A 394 15.94 -8.30 22.11
N ALA A 395 14.83 -8.95 21.74
CA ALA A 395 13.75 -9.33 22.65
C ALA A 395 13.89 -10.76 23.25
N GLY A 396 14.96 -11.48 22.92
CA GLY A 396 15.16 -12.88 23.31
C GLY A 396 15.62 -13.10 24.75
N ASP A 397 15.47 -14.34 25.23
CA ASP A 397 16.14 -14.81 26.44
C ASP A 397 17.66 -15.01 26.24
N ALA A 398 18.36 -15.52 27.26
CA ALA A 398 19.80 -15.79 27.21
C ALA A 398 20.24 -16.86 26.17
N ASN A 399 19.29 -17.52 25.50
CA ASN A 399 19.50 -18.48 24.40
C ASN A 399 19.05 -17.90 23.05
N ASN A 400 18.83 -16.58 22.96
CA ASN A 400 18.17 -15.90 21.85
C ASN A 400 16.79 -16.50 21.52
N LYS A 401 16.01 -16.89 22.55
CA LYS A 401 14.64 -17.40 22.38
C LYS A 401 13.60 -16.31 22.56
N CYS A 402 12.83 -16.07 21.51
CA CYS A 402 11.65 -15.21 21.48
C CYS A 402 10.36 -16.02 21.70
N VAL A 403 9.32 -15.37 22.22
CA VAL A 403 8.09 -16.02 22.71
C VAL A 403 6.85 -15.33 22.14
N GLY A 404 5.86 -16.14 21.74
CA GLY A 404 4.60 -15.64 21.15
C GLY A 404 4.66 -15.43 19.63
N CYS A 405 5.68 -15.98 18.99
CA CYS A 405 5.96 -15.88 17.57
C CYS A 405 5.05 -16.81 16.76
N ALA A 406 4.65 -16.40 15.56
CA ALA A 406 3.64 -17.11 14.78
C ALA A 406 4.18 -18.39 14.12
N PHE A 407 5.43 -18.40 13.66
CA PHE A 407 5.98 -19.48 12.83
C PHE A 407 7.08 -20.31 13.50
N ASP A 408 8.03 -19.69 14.21
CA ASP A 408 9.07 -20.42 14.97
C ASP A 408 9.03 -20.11 16.46
N ASN A 409 9.06 -21.16 17.28
CA ASN A 409 9.14 -21.12 18.75
C ASN A 409 10.29 -22.01 19.27
N SER A 410 11.35 -22.20 18.47
CA SER A 410 12.60 -22.90 18.80
C SER A 410 13.48 -22.07 19.77
N ALA A 411 14.80 -22.14 19.68
CA ALA A 411 15.73 -21.25 20.38
C ALA A 411 16.74 -20.74 19.35
N GLY A 412 17.03 -19.43 19.37
CA GLY A 412 17.65 -18.73 18.23
C GLY A 412 16.62 -18.15 17.23
N ASN A 413 15.34 -18.08 17.60
CA ASN A 413 14.24 -17.68 16.72
C ASN A 413 13.96 -16.16 16.68
N CYS A 414 14.77 -15.32 17.33
CA CYS A 414 14.55 -13.86 17.36
C CYS A 414 15.03 -13.12 16.10
N ASP A 415 15.90 -13.75 15.29
CA ASP A 415 16.60 -13.06 14.21
C ASP A 415 15.70 -12.92 12.97
N PHE A 416 15.55 -11.70 12.46
CA PHE A 416 14.88 -11.47 11.17
C PHE A 416 15.65 -12.18 10.04
N ASN A 417 14.94 -13.01 9.28
CA ASN A 417 15.52 -13.92 8.30
C ASN A 417 14.85 -13.86 6.91
N GLY A 418 13.85 -13.00 6.73
CA GLY A 418 13.13 -12.80 5.47
C GLY A 418 11.96 -13.77 5.24
N GLY A 419 11.95 -14.94 5.92
CA GLY A 419 10.91 -15.95 5.80
C GLY A 419 10.06 -16.04 7.06
N SER A 420 10.49 -16.87 8.02
CA SER A 420 9.79 -17.07 9.31
C SER A 420 9.72 -15.81 10.17
N HIS A 421 10.57 -14.81 9.92
CA HIS A 421 10.58 -13.52 10.61
C HIS A 421 11.02 -12.39 9.65
N THR A 422 10.12 -11.46 9.33
CA THR A 422 10.41 -10.20 8.62
C THR A 422 10.15 -8.98 9.51
N PRO A 423 10.92 -7.88 9.37
CA PRO A 423 10.71 -6.66 10.17
C PRO A 423 9.29 -6.11 9.99
N PRO A 424 8.45 -6.08 11.06
CA PRO A 424 7.09 -5.59 10.95
C PRO A 424 7.10 -4.06 10.82
N HIS A 425 6.45 -3.55 9.78
CA HIS A 425 6.46 -2.12 9.48
C HIS A 425 5.13 -1.63 8.89
N HIS A 426 4.85 -0.35 9.07
CA HIS A 426 3.81 0.37 8.34
C HIS A 426 4.44 1.15 7.19
N ARG A 427 3.92 0.96 5.97
CA ARG A 427 4.13 1.90 4.86
C ARG A 427 3.00 2.93 4.93
N LEU A 428 3.31 4.23 5.11
CA LEU A 428 2.34 5.30 5.35
C LEU A 428 2.49 6.44 4.34
N THR A 429 1.38 6.87 3.74
CA THR A 429 1.28 8.17 3.05
C THR A 429 0.08 8.94 3.57
N THR A 430 0.24 10.24 3.80
CA THR A 430 -0.85 11.12 4.28
C THR A 430 -0.81 12.48 3.59
N GLN A 431 -1.95 12.87 3.05
CA GLN A 431 -2.14 14.11 2.29
C GLN A 431 -3.25 14.95 2.94
N LEU A 432 -2.98 16.23 3.18
CA LEU A 432 -3.95 17.19 3.68
C LEU A 432 -4.67 17.86 2.49
N LEU A 433 -5.99 17.66 2.42
CA LEU A 433 -6.90 18.23 1.42
C LEU A 433 -7.61 19.44 2.02
N LEU A 434 -7.47 20.61 1.39
CA LEU A 434 -8.02 21.87 1.89
C LEU A 434 -9.05 22.43 0.91
N TYR A 435 -10.29 22.65 1.36
CA TYR A 435 -11.41 23.07 0.52
C TYR A 435 -11.82 24.54 0.76
N PRO A 436 -12.20 25.31 -0.29
CA PRO A 436 -12.30 26.77 -0.24
C PRO A 436 -13.67 27.35 0.15
#